data_AF-A0A819AXP5-F1
#
_entry.id   AF-A0A819AXP5-F1
#
_cell.length_a   1.000
_cell.length_b   1.000
_cell.length_c   1.000
_cell.angle_alpha   90.00
_cell.angle_beta   90.00
_cell.angle_gamma   90.00
#
_symmetry.space_group_name_H-M   'P 1'
#
loop_
_entity.id
_entity.type
_entity.pdbx_description
1 polymer ?
#
loop_
_entity_poly.entity_id
_entity_poly.type
_entity_poly.pdbx_seq_one_letter_code
_entity_poly.pdbx_strand_id
1 'polypeptide(L)'
;MTFVKNLIKHLFPHKIITHRMSDLNNQLLEQNGEKNDIHLSIEKENKSRQFCCLTIEELITLFEYCPVIHRTLYESISPNKTVKAYVDFEYLVDKNLDIQNHYIAPISCLKILYYFLNGPDDTITSVETYTENILKQFLVLEASTDEKISYHFIHAKPSVLFENTSILGIFIKAIVHFLLLSITQHKCSMFNINLSKEECSSTSNLMHHLAPSLNTLRKNCTRYPSSFCNPSTIINTDRNSANSMDVNAINKLNLSATDIQIFLNFVENVITSEPSHRGYVHSCVRGTLNKNLLFFNIAGNYRYCPKKKGHHRRNTVAIMINTKNYTYCIRCKDIECNNAILSWKKIN
;
A
#
# COMPACT_ATOMS: atom_id res chain seq x y z
N MET A 1 3.97 24.18 17.85
CA MET A 1 2.93 23.10 17.73
C MET A 1 1.73 23.22 18.69
N THR A 2 1.92 23.70 19.93
CA THR A 2 0.83 23.88 20.93
C THR A 2 -0.37 24.67 20.39
N PHE A 3 -0.12 25.57 19.43
CA PHE A 3 -1.13 26.40 18.79
C PHE A 3 -2.28 25.59 18.15
N VAL A 4 -2.02 24.71 17.18
CA VAL A 4 -3.09 23.98 16.47
C VAL A 4 -3.92 23.13 17.42
N LYS A 5 -3.25 22.42 18.34
CA LYS A 5 -3.92 21.62 19.37
C LYS A 5 -4.81 22.49 20.27
N ASN A 6 -4.30 23.63 20.72
CA ASN A 6 -5.06 24.55 21.57
C ASN A 6 -6.21 25.19 20.80
N LEU A 7 -6.00 25.51 19.52
CA LEU A 7 -7.03 26.06 18.64
C LEU A 7 -8.16 25.05 18.43
N ILE A 8 -7.84 23.79 18.14
CA ILE A 8 -8.85 22.72 18.04
C ILE A 8 -9.60 22.57 19.36
N LYS A 9 -8.90 22.56 20.50
CA LYS A 9 -9.56 22.49 21.82
C LYS A 9 -10.43 23.69 22.14
N HIS A 10 -10.07 24.86 21.61
CA HIS A 10 -10.81 26.10 21.83
C HIS A 10 -12.05 26.17 20.94
N LEU A 11 -11.90 25.91 19.64
CA LEU A 11 -12.98 25.94 18.66
C LEU A 11 -13.93 24.74 18.82
N PHE A 12 -13.39 23.57 19.18
CA PHE A 12 -14.11 22.29 19.23
C PHE A 12 -13.79 21.53 20.53
N PRO A 13 -14.25 22.01 21.70
CA PRO A 13 -13.85 21.49 23.01
C PRO A 13 -14.21 20.02 23.25
N HIS A 14 -15.18 19.49 22.50
CA HIS A 14 -15.62 18.09 22.58
C HIS A 14 -14.79 17.14 21.71
N LYS A 15 -13.91 17.65 20.84
CA LYS A 15 -13.18 16.81 19.90
C LYS A 15 -12.01 16.12 20.59
N ILE A 16 -11.90 14.84 20.28
CA ILE A 16 -10.89 13.95 20.82
C ILE A 16 -9.58 14.18 20.06
N ILE A 17 -8.50 14.37 20.83
CA ILE A 17 -7.13 14.39 20.31
C ILE A 17 -6.36 13.26 20.99
N THR A 18 -6.00 12.22 20.23
CA THR A 18 -5.27 11.06 20.74
C THR A 18 -3.84 11.00 20.18
N HIS A 19 -3.01 10.13 20.76
CA HIS A 19 -1.65 9.88 20.26
C HIS A 19 -1.58 8.68 19.31
N ARG A 20 -2.65 7.89 19.19
CA ARG A 20 -2.70 6.69 18.36
C ARG A 20 -4.00 6.65 17.57
N MET A 21 -3.88 6.36 16.28
CA MET A 21 -5.04 6.20 15.39
C MET A 21 -5.97 5.07 15.85
N SER A 22 -5.44 3.99 16.44
CA SER A 22 -6.26 2.92 17.03
C SER A 22 -7.23 3.43 18.08
N ASP A 23 -6.75 4.33 18.95
CA ASP A 23 -7.51 4.85 20.07
C ASP A 23 -8.59 5.79 19.55
N LEU A 24 -8.27 6.59 18.52
CA LEU A 24 -9.26 7.43 17.83
C LEU A 24 -10.36 6.59 17.17
N ASN A 25 -9.99 5.53 16.45
CA ASN A 25 -10.97 4.64 15.80
C ASN A 25 -11.88 3.95 16.81
N ASN A 26 -11.33 3.45 17.92
CA ASN A 26 -12.13 2.80 18.96
C ASN A 26 -13.14 3.77 19.58
N GLN A 27 -12.71 5.01 19.87
CA GLN A 27 -13.57 6.03 20.45
C GLN A 27 -14.64 6.53 19.47
N LEU A 28 -14.32 6.63 18.17
CA LEU A 28 -15.31 6.97 17.14
C LEU A 28 -16.35 5.87 16.93
N LEU A 29 -15.96 4.59 17.07
CA LEU A 29 -16.90 3.47 17.04
C LEU A 29 -17.90 3.54 18.20
N GLU A 30 -17.45 3.95 19.39
CA GLU A 30 -18.32 4.14 20.56
C GLU A 30 -19.28 5.33 20.40
N GLN A 31 -18.89 6.36 19.62
CA GLN A 31 -19.67 7.58 19.43
C GLN A 31 -20.63 7.54 18.22
N ASN A 32 -20.80 6.39 17.56
CA ASN A 32 -21.52 6.30 16.27
C ASN A 32 -20.99 7.33 15.25
N GLY A 33 -19.66 7.42 15.09
CA GLY A 33 -19.01 8.40 14.23
C GLY A 33 -19.71 8.58 12.89
N GLU A 34 -19.97 9.84 12.53
CA GLU A 34 -20.74 10.16 11.34
C GLU A 34 -19.96 9.80 10.06
N LYS A 35 -20.70 9.52 8.98
CA LYS A 35 -20.11 9.10 7.69
C LYS A 35 -19.18 10.14 7.05
N ASN A 36 -19.21 11.39 7.50
CA ASN A 36 -18.52 12.53 6.86
C ASN A 36 -17.27 13.01 7.62
N ASP A 37 -16.85 12.25 8.63
CA ASP A 37 -15.71 12.56 9.47
C ASP A 37 -14.37 12.34 8.74
N ILE A 38 -13.49 13.35 8.82
CA ILE A 38 -12.11 13.32 8.31
C ILE A 38 -11.16 13.06 9.46
N HIS A 39 -10.34 12.02 9.28
CA HIS A 39 -9.29 11.70 10.24
C HIS A 39 -8.03 12.47 9.84
N LEU A 40 -7.49 13.23 10.78
CA LEU A 40 -6.32 14.08 10.57
C LEU A 40 -5.19 13.65 11.48
N SER A 41 -3.96 13.79 10.99
CA SER A 41 -2.77 13.75 11.81
C SER A 41 -2.08 15.10 11.82
N ILE A 42 -1.69 15.52 13.01
CA ILE A 42 -1.02 16.77 13.31
C ILE A 42 0.42 16.42 13.63
N GLU A 43 1.36 16.89 12.81
CA GLU A 43 2.78 16.63 13.04
C GLU A 43 3.33 17.53 14.15
N LYS A 44 4.15 16.90 15.01
CA LYS A 44 4.82 17.56 16.12
C LYS A 44 6.22 17.99 15.74
N GLU A 45 6.79 18.92 16.50
CA GLU A 45 8.19 19.37 16.34
C GLU A 45 9.20 18.21 16.40
N ASN A 46 8.90 17.16 17.17
CA ASN A 46 9.71 15.95 17.23
C ASN A 46 9.35 14.89 16.18
N LYS A 47 8.61 15.26 15.12
CA LYS A 47 8.07 14.40 14.06
C LYS A 47 7.11 13.29 14.51
N SER A 48 6.74 13.25 15.80
CA SER A 48 5.63 12.40 16.23
C SER A 48 4.30 12.98 15.75
N ARG A 49 3.22 12.20 15.81
CA ARG A 49 1.90 12.63 15.34
C ARG A 49 0.87 12.54 16.46
N GLN A 50 -0.06 13.50 16.45
CA GLN A 50 -1.33 13.41 17.16
C GLN A 50 -2.44 13.24 16.14
N PHE A 51 -3.55 12.64 16.55
CA PHE A 51 -4.67 12.37 15.68
C PHE A 51 -5.92 13.04 16.22
N CYS A 52 -6.72 13.60 15.32
CA CYS A 52 -8.04 14.13 15.63
C CYS A 52 -9.00 13.78 14.50
N CYS A 53 -10.29 13.86 14.79
CA CYS A 53 -11.35 13.71 13.82
C CYS A 53 -12.11 15.02 13.72
N LEU A 54 -12.33 15.54 12.51
CA LEU A 54 -13.09 16.76 12.26
C LEU A 54 -14.05 16.53 11.08
N THR A 55 -15.17 17.26 11.05
CA THR A 55 -15.96 17.36 9.82
C THR A 55 -15.23 18.25 8.79
N ILE A 56 -15.71 18.28 7.55
CA ILE A 56 -15.19 19.18 6.51
C ILE A 56 -15.35 20.65 6.93
N GLU A 57 -16.49 21.02 7.49
CA GLU A 57 -16.79 22.38 7.94
C GLU A 57 -15.90 22.81 9.10
N GLU A 58 -15.68 21.90 10.06
CA GLU A 58 -14.75 22.12 11.18
C GLU A 58 -13.30 22.26 10.69
N LEU A 59 -12.90 21.47 9.69
CA LEU A 59 -11.58 21.57 9.08
C LEU A 59 -11.39 22.90 8.34
N ILE A 60 -12.40 23.35 7.57
CA ILE A 60 -12.38 24.65 6.90
C ILE A 60 -12.27 25.77 7.94
N THR A 61 -13.09 25.73 8.98
CA THR A 61 -13.04 26.69 10.10
C THR A 61 -11.65 26.69 10.74
N LEU A 62 -11.08 25.52 11.01
CA LEU A 62 -9.73 25.41 11.54
C LEU A 62 -8.71 26.10 10.61
N PHE A 63 -8.82 25.91 9.29
CA PHE A 63 -7.92 26.52 8.33
C PHE A 63 -8.07 28.05 8.28
N GLU A 64 -9.29 28.58 8.41
CA GLU A 64 -9.52 30.03 8.47
C GLU A 64 -8.80 30.69 9.66
N TYR A 65 -8.86 30.08 10.84
CA TYR A 65 -8.24 30.62 12.06
C TYR A 65 -6.79 30.20 12.28
N CYS A 66 -6.31 29.15 11.60
CA CYS A 66 -4.95 28.66 11.76
C CYS A 66 -3.97 29.38 10.82
N PRO A 67 -2.90 30.04 11.33
CA PRO A 67 -1.86 30.63 10.49
C PRO A 67 -1.20 29.58 9.60
N VAL A 68 -0.86 29.95 8.36
CA VAL A 68 -0.28 29.04 7.34
C VAL A 68 0.93 28.26 7.88
N ILE A 69 1.82 28.92 8.62
CA ILE A 69 3.02 28.33 9.24
C ILE A 69 2.72 27.19 10.24
N HIS A 70 1.47 27.06 10.66
CA HIS A 70 1.02 26.03 11.60
C HIS A 70 0.12 24.98 10.94
N ARG A 71 -0.17 25.09 9.64
CA ARG A 71 -1.03 24.15 8.89
C ARG A 71 -0.28 22.88 8.45
N THR A 72 0.53 22.30 9.33
CA THR A 72 1.20 21.01 9.09
C THR A 72 0.25 19.87 9.46
N LEU A 73 -0.78 19.72 8.63
CA LEU A 73 -1.89 18.79 8.80
C LEU A 73 -1.87 17.76 7.67
N TYR A 74 -2.12 16.50 8.00
CA TYR A 74 -2.17 15.41 7.02
C TYR A 74 -3.47 14.65 7.16
N GLU A 75 -4.11 14.36 6.04
CA GLU A 75 -5.18 13.37 5.99
C GLU A 75 -4.63 12.01 6.41
N SER A 76 -5.36 11.32 7.28
CA SER A 76 -5.02 9.97 7.71
C SER A 76 -6.03 8.97 7.16
N ILE A 77 -5.65 8.35 6.06
CA ILE A 77 -6.50 7.39 5.34
C ILE A 77 -6.56 6.07 6.12
N SER A 78 -7.76 5.65 6.51
CA SER A 78 -7.96 4.39 7.22
C SER A 78 -7.68 3.19 6.29
N PRO A 79 -6.98 2.13 6.76
CA PRO A 79 -6.57 1.00 5.93
C PRO A 79 -7.74 0.17 5.37
N ASN A 80 -8.95 0.33 5.91
CA ASN A 80 -10.15 -0.41 5.50
C ASN A 80 -11.22 0.49 4.87
N LYS A 81 -10.96 1.78 4.66
CA LYS A 81 -11.88 2.68 3.96
C LYS A 81 -11.61 2.64 2.47
N THR A 82 -12.68 2.77 1.68
CA THR A 82 -12.57 2.99 0.24
C THR A 82 -11.82 4.27 -0.05
N VAL A 83 -11.05 4.28 -1.14
CA VAL A 83 -10.19 5.41 -1.49
C VAL A 83 -10.31 5.74 -2.97
N LYS A 84 -10.15 7.02 -3.31
CA LYS A 84 -9.90 7.44 -4.69
C LYS A 84 -8.53 6.94 -5.13
N ALA A 85 -8.34 6.81 -6.44
CA ALA A 85 -6.99 6.62 -6.97
C ALA A 85 -6.16 7.86 -6.64
N TYR A 86 -5.01 7.68 -5.99
CA TYR A 86 -4.06 8.77 -5.78
C TYR A 86 -2.63 8.29 -5.95
N VAL A 87 -1.75 9.22 -6.34
CA VAL A 87 -0.31 8.99 -6.49
C VAL A 87 0.43 10.21 -5.95
N ASP A 88 1.44 9.93 -5.13
CA ASP A 88 2.49 10.88 -4.77
C ASP A 88 3.66 10.64 -5.74
N PHE A 89 3.98 11.66 -6.53
CA PHE A 89 5.04 11.63 -7.53
C PHE A 89 6.12 12.61 -7.10
N GLU A 90 7.33 12.11 -6.86
CA GLU A 90 8.46 12.94 -6.48
C GLU A 90 9.81 12.43 -6.99
N TYR A 91 10.73 13.36 -7.24
CA TYR A 91 12.13 13.08 -7.47
C TYR A 91 13.00 14.31 -7.14
N LEU A 92 14.28 14.07 -6.85
CA LEU A 92 15.26 15.14 -6.58
C LEU A 92 15.82 15.67 -7.90
N VAL A 93 15.87 16.99 -8.05
CA VAL A 93 16.30 17.68 -9.29
C VAL A 93 17.76 17.36 -9.60
N ASP A 94 18.64 17.46 -8.60
CA ASP A 94 20.08 17.22 -8.71
C ASP A 94 20.48 15.81 -9.15
N LYS A 95 19.60 14.82 -8.92
CA LYS A 95 19.82 13.41 -9.29
C LYS A 95 19.22 13.03 -10.64
N ASN A 96 18.49 13.93 -11.30
CA ASN A 96 17.77 13.66 -12.54
C ASN A 96 18.03 14.79 -13.57
N LEU A 97 19.31 15.16 -13.73
CA LEU A 97 19.76 16.25 -14.62
C LEU A 97 19.49 15.98 -16.12
N ASP A 98 19.24 14.72 -16.48
CA ASP A 98 18.87 14.30 -17.82
C ASP A 98 17.42 14.69 -18.18
N ILE A 99 16.58 15.04 -17.19
CA ILE A 99 15.24 15.55 -17.41
C ILE A 99 15.31 17.03 -17.75
N GLN A 100 15.38 17.34 -19.05
CA GLN A 100 15.48 18.72 -19.55
C GLN A 100 14.25 19.59 -19.23
N ASN A 101 13.08 18.97 -19.04
CA ASN A 101 11.84 19.67 -18.70
C ASN A 101 11.11 18.91 -17.61
N HIS A 102 11.22 19.41 -16.39
CA HIS A 102 10.69 18.78 -15.19
C HIS A 102 9.16 18.64 -15.16
N TYR A 103 8.43 19.34 -16.04
CA TYR A 103 6.97 19.20 -16.21
C TYR A 103 6.56 17.99 -17.05
N ILE A 104 7.44 17.49 -17.93
CA ILE A 104 7.10 16.37 -18.84
C ILE A 104 6.87 15.08 -18.04
N ALA A 105 7.69 14.82 -17.02
CA ALA A 105 7.59 13.60 -16.24
C ALA A 105 6.27 13.49 -15.41
N PRO A 106 5.85 14.53 -14.65
CA PRO A 106 4.53 14.59 -14.01
C PRO A 106 3.38 14.37 -14.99
N ILE A 107 3.38 15.06 -16.14
CA ILE A 107 2.33 14.92 -17.15
C ILE A 107 2.30 13.49 -17.72
N SER A 108 3.47 12.89 -17.97
CA SER A 108 3.56 11.51 -18.44
C SER A 108 3.02 10.52 -17.42
N CYS A 109 3.28 10.75 -16.12
CA CYS A 109 2.70 9.96 -15.04
C CYS A 109 1.16 10.05 -15.04
N LEU A 110 0.61 11.26 -15.16
CA LEU A 110 -0.84 11.49 -15.27
C LEU A 110 -1.45 10.77 -16.47
N LYS A 111 -0.83 10.84 -17.65
CA LYS A 111 -1.28 10.16 -18.87
C LYS A 111 -1.34 8.64 -18.68
N ILE A 112 -0.30 8.06 -18.07
CA ILE A 112 -0.26 6.63 -17.76
C ILE A 112 -1.38 6.26 -16.78
N LEU A 113 -1.54 7.01 -15.68
CA LEU A 113 -2.59 6.76 -14.71
C LEU A 113 -3.98 6.84 -15.34
N TYR A 114 -4.23 7.86 -16.16
CA TYR A 114 -5.47 8.02 -16.89
C TYR A 114 -5.76 6.79 -17.76
N TYR A 115 -4.78 6.36 -18.56
CA TYR A 115 -4.92 5.19 -19.43
C TYR A 115 -5.30 3.93 -18.65
N PHE A 116 -4.65 3.66 -17.52
CA PHE A 116 -4.94 2.45 -16.75
C PHE A 116 -6.30 2.50 -16.02
N LEU A 117 -6.75 3.69 -15.59
CA LEU A 117 -8.05 3.85 -14.93
C LEU A 117 -9.21 3.83 -15.94
N ASN A 118 -9.07 4.57 -17.04
CA ASN A 118 -10.14 4.81 -18.02
C ASN A 118 -10.07 3.90 -19.24
N GLY A 119 -8.97 3.15 -19.43
CA GLY A 119 -8.72 2.37 -20.63
C GLY A 119 -8.25 3.22 -21.81
N PRO A 120 -8.00 2.60 -22.97
CA PRO A 120 -7.87 3.35 -24.21
C PRO A 120 -9.17 4.12 -24.48
N ASP A 121 -9.03 5.37 -24.87
CA ASP A 121 -10.14 6.23 -25.25
C ASP A 121 -10.01 6.56 -26.73
N ASP A 122 -10.71 5.78 -27.56
CA ASP A 122 -10.66 5.88 -29.01
C ASP A 122 -11.27 7.20 -29.52
N THR A 123 -11.92 7.98 -28.65
CA THR A 123 -12.51 9.27 -29.01
C THR A 123 -11.53 10.44 -28.97
N ILE A 124 -10.31 10.22 -28.45
CA ILE A 124 -9.34 11.29 -28.34
C ILE A 124 -8.52 11.41 -29.62
N THR A 125 -8.90 12.40 -30.43
CA THR A 125 -8.34 12.65 -31.77
C THR A 125 -7.14 13.60 -31.80
N SER A 126 -6.84 14.30 -30.70
CA SER A 126 -5.67 15.20 -30.58
C SER A 126 -5.04 15.22 -29.19
N VAL A 127 -3.73 15.53 -29.14
CA VAL A 127 -2.92 15.56 -27.91
C VAL A 127 -3.36 16.66 -26.93
N GLU A 128 -3.85 17.79 -27.43
CA GLU A 128 -4.36 18.90 -26.63
C GLU A 128 -5.66 18.50 -25.92
N THR A 129 -6.63 17.97 -26.67
CA THR A 129 -7.89 17.43 -26.12
C THR A 129 -7.62 16.32 -25.09
N TYR A 130 -6.62 15.48 -25.35
CA TYR A 130 -6.18 14.43 -24.41
C TYR A 130 -5.75 15.01 -23.06
N THR A 131 -4.94 16.08 -23.10
CA THR A 131 -4.36 16.67 -21.89
C THR A 131 -5.42 17.40 -21.08
N GLU A 132 -6.31 18.17 -21.72
CA GLU A 132 -7.43 18.83 -21.02
C GLU A 132 -8.38 17.82 -20.36
N ASN A 133 -8.70 16.72 -21.06
CA ASN A 133 -9.58 15.68 -20.51
C ASN A 133 -8.95 14.98 -19.31
N ILE A 134 -7.64 14.76 -19.31
CA ILE A 134 -6.92 14.23 -18.15
C ILE A 134 -7.01 15.20 -16.97
N LEU A 135 -6.69 16.47 -17.20
CA LEU A 135 -6.68 17.47 -16.13
C LEU A 135 -8.07 17.68 -15.51
N LYS A 136 -9.15 17.51 -16.27
CA LYS A 136 -10.53 17.53 -15.74
C LYS A 136 -10.84 16.34 -14.83
N GLN A 137 -10.12 15.24 -14.95
CA GLN A 137 -10.36 14.01 -14.17
C GLN A 137 -9.45 13.86 -12.95
N PHE A 138 -8.45 14.72 -12.79
CA PHE A 138 -7.52 14.68 -11.66
C PHE A 138 -7.45 16.03 -10.97
N LEU A 139 -7.54 16.01 -9.65
CA LEU A 139 -7.02 17.10 -8.82
C LEU A 139 -5.49 16.97 -8.80
N VAL A 140 -4.81 17.99 -9.30
CA VAL A 140 -3.34 18.07 -9.35
C VAL A 140 -2.89 19.07 -8.30
N LEU A 141 -2.17 18.61 -7.29
CA LEU A 141 -1.59 19.44 -6.24
C LEU A 141 -0.08 19.47 -6.42
N GLU A 142 0.49 20.66 -6.52
CA GLU A 142 1.94 20.85 -6.70
C GLU A 142 2.57 21.32 -5.40
N ALA A 143 3.67 20.68 -5.02
CA ALA A 143 4.50 21.02 -3.87
C ALA A 143 6.00 21.02 -4.24
N SER A 144 6.31 21.27 -5.52
CA SER A 144 7.68 21.33 -6.04
C SER A 144 8.47 22.48 -5.41
N THR A 145 9.78 22.29 -5.34
CA THR A 145 10.80 23.25 -4.88
C THR A 145 11.98 23.17 -5.84
N ASP A 146 12.94 24.07 -5.71
CA ASP A 146 14.17 24.05 -6.54
C ASP A 146 14.98 22.76 -6.38
N GLU A 147 14.86 22.08 -5.23
CA GLU A 147 15.58 20.84 -4.93
C GLU A 147 14.79 19.57 -5.30
N LYS A 148 13.46 19.67 -5.33
CA LYS A 148 12.57 18.51 -5.42
C LYS A 148 11.34 18.81 -6.26
N ILE A 149 11.08 17.98 -7.26
CA ILE A 149 9.80 17.95 -7.96
C ILE A 149 8.82 17.10 -7.15
N SER A 150 7.61 17.61 -6.89
CA SER A 150 6.63 16.92 -6.05
C SER A 150 5.20 17.28 -6.46
N TYR A 151 4.43 16.26 -6.83
CA TYR A 151 3.03 16.37 -7.22
C TYR A 151 2.19 15.29 -6.53
N HIS A 152 1.01 15.66 -6.05
CA HIS A 152 -0.03 14.70 -5.70
C HIS A 152 -1.12 14.72 -6.79
N PHE A 153 -1.39 13.56 -7.36
CA PHE A 153 -2.49 13.36 -8.30
C PHE A 153 -3.60 12.61 -7.60
N ILE A 154 -4.81 13.17 -7.58
CA ILE A 154 -5.99 12.54 -6.96
C ILE A 154 -7.10 12.47 -8.00
N HIS A 155 -7.55 11.26 -8.34
CA HIS A 155 -8.60 11.07 -9.33
C HIS A 155 -9.93 11.64 -8.83
N ALA A 156 -10.44 12.66 -9.51
CA ALA A 156 -11.59 13.44 -9.09
C ALA A 156 -12.93 12.71 -9.32
N LYS A 157 -12.99 11.78 -10.28
CA LYS A 157 -14.25 11.11 -10.65
C LYS A 157 -14.75 10.17 -9.54
N PRO A 158 -15.98 10.35 -9.02
CA PRO A 158 -16.52 9.53 -7.93
C PRO A 158 -16.70 8.05 -8.27
N SER A 159 -16.83 7.70 -9.55
CA SER A 159 -17.15 6.35 -10.00
C SER A 159 -15.94 5.39 -10.03
N VAL A 160 -14.76 5.84 -9.62
CA VAL A 160 -13.53 5.03 -9.62
C VAL A 160 -12.94 5.05 -8.21
N LEU A 161 -13.38 4.08 -7.42
CA LEU A 161 -12.93 3.87 -6.05
C LEU A 161 -12.22 2.51 -5.94
N PHE A 162 -11.20 2.48 -5.11
CA PHE A 162 -10.53 1.27 -4.67
C PHE A 162 -11.08 0.88 -3.29
N GLU A 163 -11.19 -0.42 -3.05
CA GLU A 163 -11.68 -0.95 -1.77
C GLU A 163 -10.91 -0.40 -0.57
N ASN A 164 -9.60 -0.23 -0.72
CA ASN A 164 -8.72 0.38 0.26
C ASN A 164 -7.35 0.74 -0.33
N THR A 165 -6.50 1.38 0.49
CA THR A 165 -5.13 1.76 0.12
C THR A 165 -4.24 0.58 -0.27
N SER A 166 -4.50 -0.61 0.28
CA SER A 166 -3.72 -1.81 -0.08
C SER A 166 -4.01 -2.27 -1.50
N ILE A 167 -5.28 -2.27 -1.91
CA ILE A 167 -5.68 -2.61 -3.30
C ILE A 167 -5.17 -1.54 -4.27
N LEU A 168 -5.27 -0.25 -3.94
CA LEU A 168 -4.67 0.83 -4.72
C LEU A 168 -3.16 0.60 -4.89
N GLY A 169 -2.44 0.27 -3.81
CA GLY A 169 -1.01 0.01 -3.87
C GLY A 169 -0.63 -1.18 -4.75
N ILE A 170 -1.46 -2.24 -4.80
CA ILE A 170 -1.28 -3.37 -5.73
C ILE A 170 -1.46 -2.91 -7.17
N PHE A 171 -2.49 -2.11 -7.44
CA PHE A 171 -2.73 -1.55 -8.77
C PHE A 171 -1.57 -0.67 -9.26
N ILE A 172 -1.08 0.25 -8.43
CA ILE A 172 0.07 1.10 -8.79
C ILE A 172 1.34 0.25 -9.03
N LYS A 173 1.59 -0.78 -8.21
CA LYS A 173 2.71 -1.71 -8.44
C LYS A 173 2.61 -2.43 -9.79
N ALA A 174 1.41 -2.81 -10.21
CA ALA A 174 1.21 -3.45 -11.51
C ALA A 174 1.52 -2.49 -12.67
N ILE A 175 1.13 -1.21 -12.57
CA ILE A 175 1.49 -0.17 -13.54
C ILE A 175 3.01 0.00 -13.61
N VAL A 176 3.67 0.19 -12.47
CA VAL A 176 5.13 0.38 -12.42
C VAL A 176 5.86 -0.83 -13.00
N HIS A 177 5.40 -2.04 -12.68
CA HIS A 177 5.98 -3.26 -13.22
C HIS A 177 5.85 -3.33 -14.74
N PHE A 178 4.68 -2.98 -15.29
CA PHE A 178 4.45 -2.89 -16.73
C PHE A 178 5.44 -1.91 -17.39
N LEU A 179 5.61 -0.71 -16.83
CA LEU A 179 6.53 0.30 -17.38
C LEU A 179 7.98 -0.18 -17.38
N LEU A 180 8.43 -0.82 -16.29
CA LEU A 180 9.80 -1.34 -16.18
C LEU A 180 10.08 -2.43 -17.24
N LEU A 181 9.09 -3.28 -17.52
CA LEU A 181 9.21 -4.30 -18.57
C LEU A 181 9.28 -3.66 -19.96
N SER A 182 8.43 -2.66 -20.25
CA SER A 182 8.46 -1.94 -21.52
C SER A 182 9.79 -1.23 -21.76
N ILE A 183 10.37 -0.60 -20.72
CA ILE A 183 11.70 0.03 -20.80
C ILE A 183 12.78 -1.02 -21.09
N THR A 184 12.72 -2.17 -20.42
CA THR A 184 13.69 -3.25 -20.62
C THR A 184 13.64 -3.76 -22.07
N GLN A 185 12.44 -3.99 -22.60
CA GLN A 185 12.25 -4.42 -23.97
C GLN A 185 12.77 -3.40 -24.99
N HIS A 186 12.45 -2.11 -24.79
CA HIS A 186 12.92 -1.05 -25.68
C HIS A 186 14.45 -0.89 -25.68
N LYS A 187 15.10 -1.09 -24.52
CA LYS A 187 16.57 -1.09 -24.45
C LYS A 187 17.15 -2.27 -25.23
N CYS A 188 16.60 -3.47 -25.08
CA CYS A 188 17.08 -4.63 -25.81
C CYS A 188 16.92 -4.48 -27.34
N SER A 189 15.83 -3.88 -27.81
CA SER A 189 15.65 -3.60 -29.24
C SER A 189 16.60 -2.53 -29.78
N MET A 190 16.93 -1.51 -28.98
CA MET A 190 17.88 -0.46 -29.42
C MET A 190 19.33 -0.93 -29.49
N PHE A 191 19.75 -1.87 -28.65
CA PHE A 191 21.13 -2.34 -28.61
C PHE A 191 21.40 -3.62 -29.43
N ASN A 192 20.42 -4.10 -30.23
CA ASN A 192 20.51 -5.39 -30.95
C ASN A 192 20.98 -6.55 -30.03
N ILE A 193 20.64 -6.47 -28.75
CA ILE A 193 20.96 -7.53 -27.80
C ILE A 193 19.92 -8.62 -28.03
N ASN A 194 20.33 -9.71 -28.68
CA ASN A 194 19.55 -10.93 -28.77
C ASN A 194 19.36 -11.49 -27.35
N LEU A 195 18.31 -11.04 -26.66
CA LEU A 195 17.78 -11.75 -25.50
C LEU A 195 17.45 -13.17 -25.94
N SER A 196 17.79 -14.14 -25.11
CA SER A 196 17.49 -15.54 -25.38
C SER A 196 15.98 -15.70 -25.64
N LYS A 197 15.58 -16.58 -26.57
CA LYS A 197 14.15 -16.81 -26.93
C LYS A 197 13.27 -17.15 -25.71
N GLU A 198 13.86 -17.63 -24.61
CA GLU A 198 13.16 -17.91 -23.35
C GLU A 198 12.78 -16.64 -22.57
N GLU A 199 13.57 -15.57 -22.62
CA GLU A 199 13.28 -14.31 -21.92
C GLU A 199 12.22 -13.46 -22.66
N CYS A 200 12.25 -13.46 -24.00
CA CYS A 200 11.25 -12.77 -24.83
C CYS A 200 9.87 -13.47 -24.81
N SER A 201 9.83 -14.81 -24.75
CA SER A 201 8.56 -15.55 -24.67
C SER A 201 7.90 -15.47 -23.28
N SER A 202 8.69 -15.28 -22.21
CA SER A 202 8.17 -15.08 -20.86
C SER A 202 7.43 -13.74 -20.69
N THR A 203 7.83 -12.69 -21.44
CA THR A 203 7.26 -11.34 -21.30
C THR A 203 6.02 -11.10 -22.15
N SER A 204 5.90 -11.70 -23.35
CA SER A 204 4.63 -11.65 -24.11
C SER A 204 3.52 -12.48 -23.45
N ASN A 205 3.87 -13.62 -22.84
CA ASN A 205 2.96 -14.38 -21.98
C ASN A 205 2.56 -13.60 -20.72
N LEU A 206 3.46 -12.80 -20.15
CA LEU A 206 3.17 -11.98 -18.99
C LEU A 206 2.18 -10.84 -19.30
N MET A 207 2.25 -10.23 -20.50
CA MET A 207 1.24 -9.25 -20.97
C MET A 207 -0.16 -9.90 -21.07
N HIS A 208 -0.24 -11.12 -21.61
CA HIS A 208 -1.48 -11.91 -21.63
C HIS A 208 -1.95 -12.37 -20.24
N HIS A 209 -1.08 -12.47 -19.24
CA HIS A 209 -1.43 -12.81 -17.85
C HIS A 209 -1.75 -11.60 -16.97
N LEU A 210 -1.14 -10.44 -17.24
CA LEU A 210 -1.39 -9.19 -16.53
C LEU A 210 -2.61 -8.45 -17.08
N ALA A 211 -2.93 -8.54 -18.37
CA ALA A 211 -4.15 -7.92 -18.91
C ALA A 211 -5.43 -8.44 -18.23
N PRO A 212 -5.62 -9.76 -17.97
CA PRO A 212 -6.71 -10.26 -17.14
C PRO A 212 -6.63 -9.80 -15.69
N SER A 213 -5.43 -9.65 -15.13
CA SER A 213 -5.25 -9.20 -13.73
C SER A 213 -5.55 -7.71 -13.56
N LEU A 214 -5.15 -6.87 -14.53
CA LEU A 214 -5.44 -5.45 -14.60
C LEU A 214 -6.91 -5.21 -14.95
N ASN A 215 -7.50 -6.00 -15.86
CA ASN A 215 -8.93 -5.97 -16.12
C ASN A 215 -9.74 -6.48 -14.92
N THR A 216 -9.26 -7.47 -14.19
CA THR A 216 -9.87 -7.92 -12.92
C THR A 216 -9.74 -6.85 -11.85
N LEU A 217 -8.59 -6.22 -11.68
CA LEU A 217 -8.40 -5.08 -10.76
C LEU A 217 -9.28 -3.88 -11.15
N ARG A 218 -9.44 -3.63 -12.46
CA ARG A 218 -10.31 -2.61 -13.02
C ARG A 218 -11.79 -2.95 -12.85
N LYS A 219 -12.17 -4.23 -12.94
CA LYS A 219 -13.53 -4.72 -12.63
C LYS A 219 -13.82 -4.70 -11.12
N ASN A 220 -12.79 -4.89 -10.29
CA ASN A 220 -12.86 -4.76 -8.84
C ASN A 220 -12.89 -3.30 -8.37
N CYS A 221 -12.60 -2.33 -9.25
CA CYS A 221 -13.03 -0.96 -9.04
C CYS A 221 -14.55 -0.93 -9.22
N THR A 222 -15.28 -0.82 -8.11
CA THR A 222 -16.73 -0.74 -8.14
C THR A 222 -17.14 0.57 -8.83
N ARG A 223 -17.62 0.47 -10.07
CA ARG A 223 -18.38 1.55 -10.69
C ARG A 223 -19.73 1.58 -10.01
N TYR A 224 -19.86 2.39 -8.97
CA TYR A 224 -21.18 2.65 -8.37
C TYR A 224 -22.08 3.28 -9.45
N PRO A 225 -23.29 2.75 -9.68
CA PRO A 225 -24.29 3.44 -10.47
C PRO A 225 -24.57 4.78 -9.80
N SER A 226 -24.73 5.84 -10.58
CA SER A 226 -25.04 7.20 -10.10
C SER A 226 -26.34 7.31 -9.29
N SER A 227 -27.11 6.23 -9.15
CA SER A 227 -28.39 6.15 -8.44
C SER A 227 -28.36 5.42 -7.09
N PHE A 228 -27.24 4.83 -6.65
CA PHE A 228 -27.18 4.09 -5.37
C PHE A 228 -26.55 4.92 -4.24
N CYS A 229 -27.29 5.93 -3.79
CA CYS A 229 -27.13 6.50 -2.44
C CYS A 229 -28.37 6.12 -1.61
N ASN A 230 -28.40 4.88 -1.10
CA ASN A 230 -29.11 4.47 0.12
C ASN A 230 -28.82 2.99 0.44
N PRO A 231 -28.11 2.67 1.55
CA PRO A 231 -27.85 1.29 1.94
C PRO A 231 -28.54 0.94 3.28
N SER A 232 -29.43 -0.06 3.25
CA SER A 232 -30.01 -0.66 4.46
C SER A 232 -29.92 -2.18 4.35
N THR A 233 -28.85 -2.78 4.90
CA THR A 233 -28.87 -4.04 5.67
C THR A 233 -27.43 -4.52 5.95
N ILE A 234 -27.02 -4.49 7.22
CA ILE A 234 -25.88 -5.25 7.73
C ILE A 234 -26.43 -6.20 8.77
N ILE A 235 -26.21 -7.50 8.56
CA ILE A 235 -26.51 -8.57 9.53
C ILE A 235 -25.27 -8.72 10.43
N ASN A 236 -25.49 -8.62 11.73
CA ASN A 236 -24.49 -8.90 12.78
C ASN A 236 -24.18 -10.39 12.84
N THR A 237 -22.90 -10.74 12.99
CA THR A 237 -22.48 -12.00 13.61
C THR A 237 -21.37 -11.75 14.62
N ASP A 238 -21.54 -12.41 15.76
CA ASP A 238 -20.85 -12.24 17.03
C ASP A 238 -19.39 -12.72 17.03
N ARG A 239 -18.61 -12.11 17.94
CA ARG A 239 -17.25 -12.46 18.32
C ARG A 239 -17.24 -13.50 19.43
N ASN A 240 -16.36 -14.52 19.31
CA ASN A 240 -15.58 -15.08 20.43
C ASN A 240 -14.45 -16.00 19.91
N SER A 241 -13.19 -15.58 20.07
CA SER A 241 -12.03 -16.36 20.53
C SER A 241 -10.71 -15.69 20.11
N ALA A 242 -9.87 -15.39 21.11
CA ALA A 242 -8.51 -14.92 20.91
C ALA A 242 -7.59 -16.15 20.83
N ASN A 243 -7.13 -16.47 19.61
CA ASN A 243 -5.88 -17.20 19.25
C ASN A 243 -5.93 -17.84 17.85
N SER A 244 -6.98 -17.65 17.05
CA SER A 244 -6.95 -18.12 15.66
C SER A 244 -6.36 -17.06 14.74
N MET A 245 -5.37 -17.44 13.91
CA MET A 245 -5.08 -16.70 12.68
C MET A 245 -6.40 -16.42 11.95
N ASP A 246 -6.58 -15.19 11.46
CA ASP A 246 -7.76 -14.79 10.69
C ASP A 246 -7.94 -15.74 9.51
N VAL A 247 -8.95 -16.63 9.60
CA VAL A 247 -9.26 -17.68 8.62
C VAL A 247 -9.48 -17.08 7.23
N ASN A 248 -9.87 -15.80 7.16
CA ASN A 248 -10.06 -15.08 5.90
C ASN A 248 -8.75 -14.79 5.15
N ALA A 249 -7.60 -14.72 5.85
CA ALA A 249 -6.30 -14.56 5.20
C ALA A 249 -5.82 -15.86 4.53
N ILE A 250 -6.20 -17.02 5.08
CA ILE A 250 -5.83 -18.35 4.58
C ILE A 250 -6.54 -18.66 3.25
N ASN A 251 -7.80 -18.24 3.10
CA ASN A 251 -8.63 -18.53 1.92
C ASN A 251 -8.13 -17.89 0.61
N LYS A 252 -7.19 -16.93 0.64
CA LYS A 252 -6.63 -16.29 -0.56
C LYS A 252 -5.45 -17.03 -1.20
N LEU A 253 -5.02 -18.15 -0.62
CA LEU A 253 -3.70 -18.73 -0.93
C LEU A 253 -3.70 -19.87 -1.95
N ASN A 254 -4.82 -20.28 -2.58
CA ASN A 254 -4.87 -21.38 -3.60
C ASN A 254 -4.05 -22.63 -3.21
N LEU A 255 -4.01 -22.95 -1.93
CA LEU A 255 -3.43 -24.13 -1.30
C LEU A 255 -4.53 -24.75 -0.46
N SER A 256 -4.50 -26.07 -0.27
CA SER A 256 -5.48 -26.67 0.64
C SER A 256 -5.28 -26.09 2.04
N ALA A 257 -6.37 -25.85 2.78
CA ALA A 257 -6.27 -25.39 4.17
C ALA A 257 -5.40 -26.34 5.01
N THR A 258 -5.42 -27.63 4.65
CA THR A 258 -4.59 -28.70 5.23
C THR A 258 -3.10 -28.44 5.05
N ASP A 259 -2.62 -28.07 3.85
CA ASP A 259 -1.20 -27.84 3.59
C ASP A 259 -0.68 -26.63 4.39
N ILE A 260 -1.48 -25.57 4.48
CA ILE A 260 -1.10 -24.37 5.24
C ILE A 260 -1.00 -24.70 6.72
N GLN A 261 -1.91 -25.52 7.26
CA GLN A 261 -1.88 -25.93 8.65
C GLN A 261 -0.65 -26.79 8.98
N ILE A 262 -0.23 -27.69 8.08
CA ILE A 262 1.00 -28.48 8.23
C ILE A 262 2.21 -27.55 8.39
N PHE A 263 2.35 -26.57 7.48
CA PHE A 263 3.46 -25.62 7.54
C PHE A 263 3.37 -24.67 8.74
N LEU A 264 2.17 -24.28 9.14
CA LEU A 264 1.97 -23.46 10.34
C LEU A 264 2.46 -24.17 11.59
N ASN A 265 2.05 -25.43 11.80
CA ASN A 265 2.50 -26.24 12.94
C ASN A 265 4.04 -26.40 12.93
N PHE A 266 4.63 -26.62 11.76
CA PHE A 266 6.08 -26.67 11.62
C PHE A 266 6.75 -25.34 12.02
N VAL A 267 6.24 -24.21 11.54
CA VAL A 267 6.78 -22.88 11.87
C VAL A 267 6.66 -22.59 13.36
N GLU A 268 5.54 -22.95 13.98
CA GLU A 268 5.33 -22.82 15.41
C GLU A 268 6.35 -23.65 16.21
N ASN A 269 6.63 -24.88 15.79
CA ASN A 269 7.69 -25.70 16.41
C ASN A 269 9.07 -25.05 16.25
N VAL A 270 9.38 -24.48 15.09
CA VAL A 270 10.66 -23.78 14.86
C VAL A 270 10.81 -22.59 15.82
N ILE A 271 9.78 -21.75 15.97
CA ILE A 271 9.86 -20.53 16.79
C ILE A 271 9.69 -20.77 18.29
N THR A 272 9.24 -21.95 18.70
CA THR A 272 9.07 -22.34 20.11
C THR A 272 10.16 -23.28 20.63
N SER A 273 11.01 -23.82 19.74
CA SER A 273 12.13 -24.72 20.09
C SER A 273 13.11 -24.14 21.13
N GLU A 274 13.20 -22.81 21.26
CA GLU A 274 14.02 -22.13 22.26
C GLU A 274 13.13 -21.41 23.30
N PRO A 275 13.10 -21.87 24.57
CA PRO A 275 12.20 -21.34 25.60
C PRO A 275 12.34 -19.83 25.88
N SER A 276 13.54 -19.29 25.68
CA SER A 276 13.86 -17.87 25.90
C SER A 276 13.32 -16.94 24.79
N HIS A 277 12.89 -17.49 23.65
CA HIS A 277 12.60 -16.71 22.45
C HIS A 277 11.20 -16.99 21.90
N ARG A 278 10.18 -16.75 22.74
CA ARG A 278 8.76 -16.89 22.36
C ARG A 278 8.38 -15.95 21.21
N GLY A 279 8.19 -16.51 20.03
CA GLY A 279 7.56 -15.85 18.88
C GLY A 279 6.15 -16.36 18.62
N TYR A 280 5.46 -15.69 17.71
CA TYR A 280 4.21 -16.18 17.14
C TYR A 280 4.12 -15.79 15.67
N VAL A 281 3.36 -16.54 14.87
CA VAL A 281 3.10 -16.19 13.47
C VAL A 281 2.13 -15.02 13.44
N HIS A 282 2.57 -13.89 12.90
CA HIS A 282 1.72 -12.71 12.76
C HIS A 282 0.86 -12.78 11.49
N SER A 283 1.46 -13.26 10.40
CA SER A 283 0.79 -13.36 9.10
C SER A 283 1.50 -14.41 8.23
N CYS A 284 0.75 -15.09 7.38
CA CYS A 284 1.27 -15.90 6.28
C CYS A 284 0.85 -15.30 4.94
N VAL A 285 1.80 -15.09 4.03
CA VAL A 285 1.54 -14.60 2.68
C VAL A 285 2.21 -15.47 1.63
N ARG A 286 1.54 -15.70 0.49
CA ARG A 286 2.11 -16.43 -0.64
C ARG A 286 2.99 -15.51 -1.49
N GLY A 287 4.08 -16.04 -2.03
CA GLY A 287 4.94 -15.34 -2.95
C GLY A 287 4.21 -14.94 -4.22
N THR A 288 4.34 -13.68 -4.62
CA THR A 288 3.74 -13.15 -5.85
C THR A 288 4.43 -13.68 -7.10
N LEU A 289 5.77 -13.68 -7.10
CA LEU A 289 6.59 -14.17 -8.24
C LEU A 289 6.73 -15.70 -8.24
N ASN A 290 6.84 -16.31 -7.07
CA ASN A 290 6.94 -17.76 -6.93
C ASN A 290 5.82 -18.26 -6.03
N LYS A 291 4.80 -18.85 -6.66
CA LYS A 291 3.64 -19.42 -5.97
C LYS A 291 4.00 -20.62 -5.08
N ASN A 292 5.20 -21.20 -5.20
CA ASN A 292 5.63 -22.26 -4.28
C ASN A 292 6.25 -21.70 -3.00
N LEU A 293 6.36 -20.38 -2.84
CA LEU A 293 6.89 -19.77 -1.62
C LEU A 293 5.77 -19.29 -0.70
N LEU A 294 5.87 -19.63 0.57
CA LEU A 294 5.09 -19.07 1.68
C LEU A 294 6.02 -18.26 2.59
N PHE A 295 5.54 -17.11 3.05
CA PHE A 295 6.26 -16.21 3.93
C PHE A 295 5.48 -16.06 5.23
N PHE A 296 6.02 -16.62 6.31
CA PHE A 296 5.51 -16.48 7.65
C PHE A 296 6.24 -15.32 8.33
N ASN A 297 5.58 -14.17 8.47
CA ASN A 297 6.15 -13.06 9.23
C ASN A 297 5.99 -13.35 10.72
N ILE A 298 7.10 -13.34 11.45
CA ILE A 298 7.14 -13.70 12.87
C ILE A 298 7.11 -12.43 13.72
N ALA A 299 6.28 -12.43 14.76
CA ALA A 299 6.21 -11.38 15.77
C ALA A 299 6.66 -11.92 17.14
N GLY A 300 6.68 -11.04 18.16
CA GLY A 300 7.14 -11.37 19.52
C GLY A 300 8.65 -11.24 19.72
N ASN A 301 9.22 -12.17 20.50
CA ASN A 301 10.62 -12.17 20.93
C ASN A 301 11.51 -13.11 20.09
N TYR A 302 10.95 -13.85 19.14
CA TYR A 302 11.75 -14.63 18.20
C TYR A 302 12.44 -13.70 17.18
N ARG A 303 13.78 -13.64 17.24
CA ARG A 303 14.62 -12.71 16.45
C ARG A 303 15.91 -13.36 15.96
N TYR A 304 15.90 -14.68 15.81
CA TYR A 304 17.08 -15.44 15.42
C TYR A 304 17.50 -15.13 13.98
N CYS A 305 18.79 -14.87 13.79
CA CYS A 305 19.41 -14.64 12.49
C CYS A 305 20.46 -15.72 12.21
N PRO A 306 20.26 -16.55 11.16
CA PRO A 306 21.23 -17.58 10.80
C PRO A 306 22.62 -17.03 10.48
N LYS A 307 22.70 -15.82 9.91
CA LYS A 307 23.97 -15.16 9.56
C LYS A 307 24.78 -14.81 10.81
N LYS A 308 24.15 -14.23 11.83
CA LYS A 308 24.81 -13.89 13.11
C LYS A 308 24.91 -15.07 14.06
N LYS A 309 24.22 -16.18 13.77
CA LYS A 309 24.03 -17.32 14.69
C LYS A 309 23.55 -16.85 16.07
N GLY A 310 22.63 -15.89 16.09
CA GLY A 310 22.16 -15.23 17.31
C GLY A 310 20.99 -14.29 17.06
N HIS A 311 20.56 -13.57 18.11
CA HIS A 311 19.34 -12.75 18.08
C HIS A 311 19.63 -11.28 17.78
N HIS A 312 18.82 -10.67 16.90
CA HIS A 312 18.85 -9.23 16.68
C HIS A 312 18.07 -8.47 17.75
N ARG A 313 18.44 -7.20 17.97
CA ARG A 313 17.68 -6.28 18.83
C ARG A 313 16.30 -5.95 18.27
N ARG A 314 16.14 -5.90 16.94
CA ARG A 314 14.85 -5.59 16.28
C ARG A 314 14.17 -6.87 15.79
N ASN A 315 12.83 -6.89 15.82
CA ASN A 315 12.06 -8.00 15.29
C ASN A 315 11.73 -7.79 13.80
N THR A 316 12.51 -8.44 12.94
CA THR A 316 12.31 -8.38 11.49
C THR A 316 12.61 -9.74 10.85
N VAL A 317 12.14 -10.82 11.44
CA VAL A 317 12.37 -12.18 10.94
C VAL A 317 11.15 -12.70 10.19
N ALA A 318 11.38 -13.33 9.04
CA ALA A 318 10.38 -14.10 8.32
C ALA A 318 10.91 -15.52 8.08
N ILE A 319 10.04 -16.52 8.21
CA ILE A 319 10.34 -17.89 7.81
C ILE A 319 9.74 -18.11 6.42
N MET A 320 10.59 -18.46 5.47
CA MET A 320 10.20 -18.74 4.09
C MET A 320 10.15 -20.24 3.90
N ILE A 321 9.04 -20.76 3.39
CA ILE A 321 8.85 -22.17 3.06
C ILE A 321 8.66 -22.30 1.56
N ASN A 322 9.39 -23.23 0.94
CA ASN A 322 9.19 -23.66 -0.42
C ASN A 322 8.40 -24.98 -0.42
N THR A 323 7.13 -24.88 -0.80
CA THR A 323 6.17 -25.99 -0.77
C THR A 323 6.45 -27.05 -1.83
N LYS A 324 7.21 -26.72 -2.88
CA LYS A 324 7.52 -27.68 -3.95
C LYS A 324 8.56 -28.71 -3.52
N ASN A 325 9.55 -28.28 -2.74
CA ASN A 325 10.68 -29.12 -2.35
C ASN A 325 10.73 -29.39 -0.83
N TYR A 326 9.70 -28.96 -0.08
CA TYR A 326 9.62 -29.09 1.37
C TYR A 326 10.89 -28.59 2.05
N THR A 327 11.32 -27.38 1.69
CA THR A 327 12.46 -26.72 2.34
C THR A 327 12.04 -25.40 2.97
N TYR A 328 12.78 -24.96 3.99
CA TYR A 328 12.58 -23.66 4.62
C TYR A 328 13.90 -22.92 4.82
N CYS A 329 13.82 -21.60 4.91
CA CYS A 329 14.92 -20.77 5.38
C CYS A 329 14.41 -19.64 6.27
N ILE A 330 15.28 -19.12 7.13
CA ILE A 330 14.96 -17.98 7.99
C ILE A 330 15.61 -16.75 7.38
N ARG A 331 14.78 -15.77 7.00
CA ARG A 331 15.23 -14.50 6.43
C ARG A 331 15.16 -13.39 7.48
N CYS A 332 16.31 -12.81 7.79
CA CYS A 332 16.40 -11.58 8.57
C CYS A 332 16.30 -10.37 7.63
N LYS A 333 15.36 -9.45 7.90
CA LYS A 333 15.21 -8.19 7.14
C LYS A 333 16.03 -7.03 7.73
N ASP A 334 16.90 -7.29 8.70
CA ASP A 334 17.84 -6.28 9.20
C ASP A 334 18.81 -5.88 8.07
N ILE A 335 19.17 -4.60 7.99
CA ILE A 335 19.91 -4.01 6.87
C ILE A 335 21.27 -4.71 6.67
N GLU A 336 21.91 -5.13 7.76
CA GLU A 336 23.19 -5.84 7.74
C GLU A 336 23.08 -7.29 7.22
N CYS A 337 21.86 -7.84 7.19
CA CYS A 337 21.59 -9.25 6.88
C CYS A 337 20.76 -9.45 5.61
N ASN A 338 20.15 -8.41 5.05
CA ASN A 338 19.21 -8.51 3.95
C ASN A 338 19.82 -9.12 2.66
N ASN A 339 21.15 -9.05 2.51
CA ASN A 339 21.90 -9.60 1.37
C ASN A 339 22.56 -10.96 1.66
N ALA A 340 22.22 -11.62 2.77
CA ALA A 340 22.78 -12.93 3.07
C ALA A 340 22.28 -14.00 2.10
N ILE A 341 23.17 -14.90 1.67
CA ILE A 341 22.78 -16.09 0.91
C ILE A 341 21.80 -16.92 1.77
N LEU A 342 20.65 -17.26 1.19
CA LEU A 342 19.63 -18.05 1.88
C LEU A 342 20.10 -19.50 2.02
N SER A 343 20.20 -19.96 3.27
CA SER A 343 20.47 -21.36 3.58
C SER A 343 19.16 -22.11 3.76
N TRP A 344 18.82 -22.94 2.77
CA TRP A 344 17.62 -23.76 2.76
C TRP A 344 17.86 -25.09 3.48
N LYS A 345 16.94 -25.46 4.37
CA LYS A 345 16.94 -26.71 5.13
C LYS A 345 15.71 -27.54 4.76
N LYS A 346 15.81 -28.86 4.78
CA LYS A 346 14.65 -29.74 4.59
C LYS A 346 13.71 -29.64 5.79
N ILE A 347 12.41 -29.67 5.51
CA ILE A 347 11.34 -29.91 6.48
C ILE A 347 11.20 -31.44 6.54
N ASN A 348 11.46 -32.02 7.70
CA ASN A 348 11.36 -33.47 7.92
C ASN A 348 9.97 -33.88 8.36
#